data_AF-J6ELW0-F1
#
_entry.id   AF-J6ELW0-F1
#
_cell.length_a   1.000
_cell.length_b   1.000
_cell.length_c   1.000
_cell.angle_alpha   90.00
_cell.angle_beta   90.00
_cell.angle_gamma   90.00
#
_symmetry.space_group_name_H-M   'P 1'
#
loop_
_entity.id
_entity.type
_entity.pdbx_description
1 polymer ?
#
loop_
_entity_poly.entity_id
_entity_poly.type
_entity_poly.pdbx_seq_one_letter_code
_entity_poly.pdbx_strand_id
1 'polypeptide(L)'
;MRDSVDDFPDDDIDLLSSPVTLPNGVTIPNRLAKAAMEEGIPGGLPGRRHRKLYSRWGKGGWGVILTGNVQVDASQSGTPFDLRFNDDPHTVPRFHELHESIIPPHYAGPDAPLTLVQLNHAGMQSSPTFSMCRAPWIPSVAPVSARPDLGSGPVAWAMARTLWPVPSRAVTDLAEWLDIAGRFVDAAACMEEAGWGGVQLHSAHGYLLAQYLSPLVSSEFDLAN
;
A
#
# COMPACT_ATOMS: atom_id res chain seq x y z
N MET A 1 36.98 14.55 22.65
CA MET A 1 36.55 13.35 21.90
C MET A 1 35.38 13.74 21.02
N ARG A 2 35.69 14.33 19.87
CA ARG A 2 34.80 14.45 18.71
C ARG A 2 35.53 13.62 17.66
N ASP A 3 35.33 12.31 17.72
CA ASP A 3 35.93 11.41 16.75
C ASP A 3 34.90 11.13 15.65
N SER A 4 35.37 11.36 14.43
CA SER A 4 34.86 10.89 13.13
C SER A 4 33.36 11.06 12.87
N VAL A 5 33.01 12.18 12.22
CA VAL A 5 31.91 12.16 11.25
C VAL A 5 32.42 11.32 10.08
N ASP A 6 31.65 10.27 9.78
CA ASP A 6 31.95 9.20 8.85
C ASP A 6 32.47 9.69 7.48
N ASP A 7 33.63 9.16 7.10
CA ASP A 7 34.26 9.31 5.78
C ASP A 7 33.52 8.36 4.83
N PHE A 8 32.32 8.75 4.38
CA PHE A 8 31.66 8.06 3.27
C PHE A 8 32.50 8.30 2.02
N PRO A 9 32.92 7.26 1.28
CA PRO A 9 33.60 7.47 0.01
C PRO A 9 32.70 8.32 -0.89
N ASP A 10 33.21 9.42 -1.45
CA ASP A 10 32.45 10.32 -2.34
C ASP A 10 31.72 9.54 -3.47
N ASP A 11 32.28 8.40 -3.87
CA ASP A 11 31.71 7.43 -4.84
C ASP A 11 30.30 6.93 -4.47
N ASP A 12 30.00 6.74 -3.18
CA ASP A 12 28.68 6.25 -2.72
C ASP A 12 27.59 7.32 -2.87
N ILE A 13 27.96 8.59 -2.64
CA ILE A 13 27.05 9.74 -2.79
C ILE A 13 26.77 9.97 -4.28
N ASP A 14 27.79 9.89 -5.12
CA ASP A 14 27.66 9.99 -6.58
C ASP A 14 26.81 8.83 -7.16
N LEU A 15 26.98 7.63 -6.62
CA LEU A 15 26.13 6.50 -6.98
C LEU A 15 24.67 6.71 -6.54
N LEU A 16 24.41 7.17 -5.33
CA LEU A 16 23.03 7.39 -4.87
C LEU A 16 22.31 8.52 -5.63
N SER A 17 23.05 9.57 -6.00
CA SER A 17 22.52 10.75 -6.68
C SER A 17 22.38 10.59 -8.20
N SER A 18 23.05 9.61 -8.81
CA SER A 18 22.98 9.44 -10.26
C SER A 18 21.64 8.83 -10.74
N PRO A 19 21.20 9.13 -11.97
CA PRO A 19 19.99 8.55 -12.53
C PRO A 19 20.07 7.03 -12.73
N VAL A 20 18.92 6.38 -12.78
CA VAL A 20 18.81 4.98 -13.19
C VAL A 20 17.62 4.78 -14.13
N THR A 21 17.87 4.11 -15.26
CA THR A 21 16.85 3.73 -16.23
C THR A 21 16.33 2.34 -15.88
N LEU A 22 15.02 2.24 -15.65
CA LEU A 22 14.31 1.01 -15.37
C LEU A 22 14.15 0.17 -16.66
N PRO A 23 13.89 -1.15 -16.56
CA PRO A 23 13.75 -2.02 -17.73
C PRO A 23 12.65 -1.60 -18.74
N ASN A 24 11.65 -0.83 -18.29
CA ASN A 24 10.59 -0.28 -19.14
C ASN A 24 10.97 1.05 -19.83
N GLY A 25 12.22 1.53 -19.67
CA GLY A 25 12.72 2.77 -20.26
C GLY A 25 12.48 4.04 -19.43
N VAL A 26 11.70 3.97 -18.35
CA VAL A 26 11.52 5.10 -17.42
C VAL A 26 12.83 5.39 -16.71
N THR A 27 13.28 6.64 -16.72
CA THR A 27 14.48 7.07 -16.00
C THR A 27 14.07 7.83 -14.75
N ILE A 28 14.54 7.38 -13.58
CA ILE A 28 14.38 8.10 -12.31
C ILE A 28 15.64 8.92 -12.01
N PRO A 29 15.51 10.11 -11.41
CA PRO A 29 16.62 11.07 -11.33
C PRO A 29 17.71 10.67 -10.33
N ASN A 30 17.39 9.82 -9.35
CA ASN A 30 18.34 9.29 -8.37
C ASN A 30 17.83 7.98 -7.74
N ARG A 31 18.62 7.34 -6.88
CA ARG A 31 18.32 6.05 -6.25
C ARG A 31 17.62 6.16 -4.89
N LEU A 32 17.18 7.35 -4.49
CA LEU A 32 16.46 7.57 -3.24
C LEU A 32 14.96 7.33 -3.42
N ALA A 33 14.38 6.58 -2.49
CA ALA A 33 12.94 6.32 -2.48
C ALA A 33 12.31 6.77 -1.16
N LYS A 34 11.26 7.60 -1.24
CA LYS A 34 10.31 7.70 -0.15
C LYS A 34 9.48 6.41 -0.17
N ALA A 35 9.77 5.53 0.78
CA ALA A 35 9.12 4.24 0.89
C ALA A 35 7.61 4.36 1.21
N ALA A 36 6.87 3.29 0.94
CA ALA A 36 5.47 3.21 1.31
C ALA A 36 5.33 3.29 2.84
N MET A 37 4.45 4.17 3.30
CA MET A 37 4.27 4.45 4.71
C MET A 37 2.85 4.96 4.93
N GLU A 38 2.11 4.32 5.83
CA GLU A 38 0.82 4.82 6.30
C GLU A 38 0.99 6.22 6.91
N GLU A 39 0.19 7.16 6.47
CA GLU A 39 0.38 8.58 6.75
C GLU A 39 -0.06 8.98 8.16
N GLY A 40 -0.77 8.10 8.89
CA GLY A 40 -1.37 8.40 10.19
C GLY A 40 -2.45 9.51 10.11
N ILE A 41 -2.98 9.75 8.92
CA ILE A 41 -4.06 10.71 8.64
C ILE A 41 -5.33 9.89 8.40
N PRO A 42 -6.52 10.34 8.86
CA PRO A 42 -7.77 9.66 8.54
C PRO A 42 -7.91 9.39 7.04
N GLY A 43 -8.20 8.12 6.72
CA GLY A 43 -8.15 7.58 5.35
C GLY A 43 -9.39 7.86 4.51
N GLY A 44 -9.64 6.97 3.55
CA GLY A 44 -10.66 7.15 2.49
C GLY A 44 -10.08 7.76 1.23
N LEU A 45 -10.77 8.70 0.59
CA LEU A 45 -10.22 9.42 -0.55
C LEU A 45 -9.18 10.46 -0.11
N PRO A 46 -8.13 10.72 -0.91
CA PRO A 46 -7.11 11.72 -0.60
C PRO A 46 -7.67 13.12 -0.28
N GLY A 47 -7.54 13.53 0.99
CA GLY A 47 -7.92 14.87 1.46
C GLY A 47 -6.82 15.94 1.38
N ARG A 48 -7.14 17.15 1.86
CA ARG A 48 -6.20 18.29 1.95
C ARG A 48 -4.94 17.99 2.77
N ARG A 49 -5.06 17.20 3.84
CA ARG A 49 -3.92 16.84 4.70
C ARG A 49 -2.92 15.96 3.98
N HIS A 50 -3.39 14.98 3.20
CA HIS A 50 -2.56 14.16 2.33
C HIS A 50 -1.82 15.04 1.32
N ARG A 51 -2.52 15.89 0.57
CA ARG A 51 -1.88 16.81 -0.38
C ARG A 51 -0.79 17.68 0.24
N LYS A 52 -1.01 18.20 1.45
CA LYS A 52 0.02 18.98 2.16
C LYS A 52 1.25 18.14 2.50
N LEU A 53 1.05 16.89 2.92
CA LEU A 53 2.13 15.96 3.26
C LEU A 53 2.93 15.57 2.00
N TYR A 54 2.23 15.13 0.96
CA TYR A 54 2.81 14.74 -0.32
C TYR A 54 3.50 15.89 -1.04
N SER A 55 2.97 17.12 -0.95
CA SER A 55 3.66 18.31 -1.44
C SER A 55 4.94 18.63 -0.67
N ARG A 56 5.02 18.28 0.62
CA ARG A 56 6.27 18.39 1.38
C ARG A 56 7.28 17.34 0.96
N TRP A 57 6.83 16.10 0.73
CA TRP A 57 7.70 15.03 0.22
C TRP A 57 8.18 15.30 -1.21
N GLY A 58 7.33 15.82 -2.09
CA GLY A 58 7.70 16.18 -3.47
C GLY A 58 8.88 17.15 -3.57
N LYS A 59 9.07 18.00 -2.55
CA LYS A 59 10.21 18.94 -2.45
C LYS A 59 11.51 18.31 -1.93
N GLY A 60 11.50 17.00 -1.64
CA GLY A 60 12.61 16.29 -1.00
C GLY A 60 13.69 15.78 -1.96
N GLY A 61 13.55 15.98 -3.27
CA GLY A 61 14.54 15.52 -4.26
C GLY A 61 14.60 14.00 -4.40
N TRP A 62 13.47 13.30 -4.22
CA TRP A 62 13.40 11.85 -4.35
C TRP A 62 13.47 11.39 -5.80
N GLY A 63 14.02 10.20 -6.03
CA GLY A 63 13.90 9.49 -7.29
C GLY A 63 12.55 8.79 -7.43
N VAL A 64 12.04 8.25 -6.32
CA VAL A 64 10.72 7.58 -6.26
C VAL A 64 9.95 8.05 -5.03
N ILE A 65 8.64 8.29 -5.21
CA ILE A 65 7.71 8.54 -4.10
C ILE A 65 6.59 7.51 -4.16
N LEU A 66 6.51 6.67 -3.13
CA LEU A 66 5.42 5.72 -2.95
C LEU A 66 4.36 6.26 -2.00
N THR A 67 3.10 5.95 -2.27
CA THR A 67 2.03 6.24 -1.32
C THR A 67 2.06 5.33 -0.09
N GLY A 68 1.27 5.65 0.94
CA GLY A 68 0.80 4.63 1.88
C GLY A 68 -0.13 3.62 1.21
N ASN A 69 -0.68 2.71 2.01
CA ASN A 69 -1.64 1.71 1.56
C ASN A 69 -2.85 2.36 0.87
N VAL A 70 -3.14 1.93 -0.36
CA VAL A 70 -4.42 2.17 -1.03
C VAL A 70 -5.15 0.85 -1.14
N GLN A 71 -6.25 0.72 -0.38
CA GLN A 71 -7.05 -0.49 -0.33
C GLN A 71 -7.90 -0.58 -1.60
N VAL A 72 -7.77 -1.68 -2.35
CA VAL A 72 -8.54 -1.94 -3.58
C VAL A 72 -10.00 -2.34 -3.30
N ASP A 73 -10.31 -2.68 -2.05
CA ASP A 73 -11.66 -2.94 -1.57
C ASP A 73 -11.90 -2.17 -0.26
N ALA A 74 -12.81 -1.20 -0.33
CA ALA A 74 -13.18 -0.37 0.80
C ALA A 74 -13.83 -1.15 1.97
N SER A 75 -14.37 -2.35 1.72
CA SER A 75 -14.92 -3.26 2.73
C SER A 75 -13.87 -4.16 3.40
N GLN A 76 -12.65 -4.19 2.85
CA GLN A 76 -11.54 -5.04 3.29
C GLN A 76 -10.33 -4.22 3.75
N SER A 77 -10.54 -2.97 4.18
CA SER A 77 -9.46 -2.08 4.63
C SER A 77 -8.78 -2.56 5.92
N GLY A 78 -7.46 -2.37 6.02
CA GLY A 78 -6.67 -2.79 7.18
C GLY A 78 -6.85 -1.86 8.37
N THR A 79 -6.78 -0.56 8.14
CA THR A 79 -6.83 0.47 9.18
C THR A 79 -7.85 1.57 8.83
N PRO A 80 -8.24 2.42 9.79
CA PRO A 80 -9.04 3.62 9.50
C PRO A 80 -8.22 4.74 8.82
N PHE A 81 -6.90 4.59 8.69
CA PHE A 81 -6.01 5.59 8.08
C PHE A 81 -5.68 5.28 6.62
N ASP A 82 -5.91 4.03 6.18
CA ASP A 82 -5.70 3.62 4.81
C ASP A 82 -6.52 4.46 3.81
N LEU A 83 -5.85 4.90 2.75
CA LEU A 83 -6.52 5.39 1.56
C LEU A 83 -7.28 4.25 0.89
N ARG A 84 -8.34 4.56 0.17
CA ARG A 84 -9.22 3.55 -0.44
C ARG A 84 -9.52 3.92 -1.88
N PHE A 85 -9.41 2.93 -2.75
CA PHE A 85 -10.07 2.96 -4.03
C PHE A 85 -11.56 2.75 -3.80
N ASN A 86 -12.36 3.58 -4.45
CA ASN A 86 -13.79 3.41 -4.57
C ASN A 86 -14.14 3.47 -6.06
N ASP A 87 -15.08 2.65 -6.49
CA ASP A 87 -15.71 2.80 -7.80
C ASP A 87 -16.70 3.98 -7.75
N ASP A 88 -16.16 5.19 -7.66
CA ASP A 88 -16.92 6.43 -7.61
C ASP A 88 -16.25 7.54 -8.44
N PRO A 89 -17.04 8.47 -9.04
CA PRO A 89 -16.51 9.50 -9.93
C PRO A 89 -15.52 10.48 -9.30
N HIS A 90 -15.39 10.50 -7.97
CA HIS A 90 -14.44 11.35 -7.26
C HIS A 90 -13.07 10.69 -7.05
N THR A 91 -12.94 9.37 -7.23
CA THR A 91 -11.66 8.67 -7.01
C THR A 91 -10.56 9.23 -7.89
N VAL A 92 -10.73 9.22 -9.21
CA VAL A 92 -9.72 9.73 -10.15
C VAL A 92 -9.38 11.20 -9.87
N PRO A 93 -10.34 12.15 -9.76
CA PRO A 93 -10.04 13.53 -9.40
C PRO A 93 -9.26 13.69 -8.09
N ARG A 94 -9.58 12.92 -7.04
CA ARG A 94 -8.90 13.03 -5.75
C ARG A 94 -7.47 12.51 -5.78
N PHE A 95 -7.24 11.41 -6.48
CA PHE A 95 -5.89 10.88 -6.69
C PHE A 95 -5.07 11.75 -7.65
N HIS A 96 -5.72 12.40 -8.61
CA HIS A 96 -5.09 13.40 -9.48
C HIS A 96 -4.64 14.62 -8.69
N GLU A 97 -5.52 15.21 -7.86
CA GLU A 97 -5.15 16.33 -6.98
C GLU A 97 -4.02 15.96 -6.00
N LEU A 98 -3.93 14.68 -5.60
CA LEU A 98 -2.83 14.18 -4.79
C LEU A 98 -1.53 14.12 -5.59
N HIS A 99 -1.57 13.56 -6.80
CA HIS A 99 -0.44 13.48 -7.70
C HIS A 99 0.13 14.87 -8.05
N GLU A 100 -0.73 15.81 -8.45
CA GLU A 100 -0.34 17.20 -8.74
C GLU A 100 0.28 17.92 -7.54
N SER A 101 -0.08 17.52 -6.32
CA SER A 101 0.54 18.10 -5.12
C SER A 101 2.02 17.71 -4.98
N ILE A 102 2.40 16.54 -5.50
CA ILE A 102 3.78 16.02 -5.53
C ILE A 102 4.55 16.65 -6.68
N ILE A 103 3.99 16.59 -7.89
CA ILE A 103 4.58 17.09 -9.13
C ILE A 103 3.62 18.11 -9.73
N PRO A 104 3.70 19.38 -9.32
CA PRO A 104 2.96 20.44 -9.99
C PRO A 104 3.33 20.50 -11.48
N PRO A 105 2.42 20.92 -12.38
CA PRO A 105 2.69 20.94 -13.82
C PRO A 105 3.97 21.70 -14.24
N HIS A 106 4.36 22.74 -13.48
CA HIS A 106 5.58 23.52 -13.73
C HIS A 106 6.88 22.87 -13.24
N TYR A 107 6.77 21.74 -12.52
CA TYR A 107 7.87 20.94 -11.99
C TYR A 107 7.95 19.56 -12.67
N ALA A 108 7.07 19.29 -13.64
CA ALA A 108 7.15 18.10 -14.47
C ALA A 108 8.37 18.22 -15.40
N GLY A 109 9.38 17.40 -15.16
CA GLY A 109 10.65 17.43 -15.87
C GLY A 109 11.51 16.21 -15.54
N PRO A 110 12.74 16.12 -16.10
CA PRO A 110 13.62 14.98 -15.89
C PRO A 110 14.01 14.76 -14.41
N ASP A 111 13.91 15.81 -13.59
CA ASP A 111 14.20 15.77 -12.15
C ASP A 111 13.00 15.37 -11.29
N ALA A 112 11.83 15.15 -11.89
CA ALA A 112 10.63 14.77 -11.15
C ALA A 112 10.73 13.32 -10.66
N PRO A 113 10.25 13.02 -9.43
CA PRO A 113 10.22 11.66 -8.92
C PRO A 113 9.26 10.79 -9.75
N LEU A 114 9.55 9.51 -9.86
CA LEU A 114 8.53 8.53 -10.23
C LEU A 114 7.54 8.37 -9.07
N THR A 115 6.28 8.66 -9.33
CA THR A 115 5.18 8.53 -8.35
C THR A 115 4.50 7.19 -8.51
N LEU A 116 4.43 6.41 -7.42
CA LEU A 116 3.81 5.09 -7.41
C LEU A 116 2.74 5.01 -6.33
N VAL A 117 1.64 4.31 -6.63
CA VAL A 117 0.61 3.98 -5.64
C VAL A 117 0.78 2.56 -5.15
N GLN A 118 0.84 2.37 -3.83
CA GLN A 118 0.89 1.03 -3.25
C GLN A 118 -0.52 0.46 -3.09
N LEU A 119 -0.92 -0.44 -3.98
CA LEU A 119 -2.21 -1.13 -3.93
C LEU A 119 -2.16 -2.31 -2.95
N ASN A 120 -3.18 -2.41 -2.11
CA ASN A 120 -3.26 -3.40 -1.05
C ASN A 120 -4.68 -3.96 -0.91
N HIS A 121 -4.78 -5.16 -0.34
CA HIS A 121 -6.00 -5.74 0.19
C HIS A 121 -5.65 -6.39 1.53
N ALA A 122 -6.25 -5.95 2.64
CA ALA A 122 -5.74 -6.35 3.95
C ALA A 122 -6.02 -7.83 4.32
N GLY A 123 -6.98 -8.45 3.65
CA GLY A 123 -7.28 -9.87 3.81
C GLY A 123 -7.68 -10.22 5.24
N MET A 124 -7.08 -11.27 5.81
CA MET A 124 -7.31 -11.68 7.20
C MET A 124 -7.04 -10.56 8.22
N GLN A 125 -6.12 -9.63 7.95
CA GLN A 125 -5.82 -8.51 8.84
C GLN A 125 -6.90 -7.43 8.87
N SER A 126 -7.81 -7.40 7.90
CA SER A 126 -8.88 -6.42 7.90
C SER A 126 -9.77 -6.64 9.13
N SER A 127 -9.77 -5.70 10.07
CA SER A 127 -10.56 -5.76 11.30
C SER A 127 -11.82 -4.90 11.14
N PRO A 128 -13.04 -5.46 11.21
CA PRO A 128 -14.26 -4.67 11.06
C PRO A 128 -14.48 -3.74 12.26
N THR A 129 -13.96 -4.09 13.43
CA THR A 129 -14.05 -3.29 14.65
C THR A 129 -13.09 -2.10 14.62
N PHE A 130 -11.88 -2.26 14.06
CA PHE A 130 -10.86 -1.22 14.05
C PHE A 130 -10.98 -0.28 12.84
N SER A 131 -11.10 -0.82 11.63
CA SER A 131 -11.17 -0.01 10.41
C SER A 131 -12.59 0.48 10.10
N MET A 132 -13.60 -0.07 10.81
CA MET A 132 -15.03 0.24 10.66
C MET A 132 -15.51 0.14 9.20
N CYS A 133 -14.84 -0.70 8.40
CA CYS A 133 -15.07 -0.82 6.96
C CYS A 133 -16.26 -1.72 6.60
N ARG A 134 -16.73 -2.54 7.55
CA ARG A 134 -17.88 -3.44 7.39
C ARG A 134 -18.50 -3.76 8.75
N ALA A 135 -19.69 -4.36 8.75
CA ALA A 135 -20.35 -4.76 10.00
C ALA A 135 -19.54 -5.85 10.74
N PRO A 136 -19.55 -5.87 12.09
CA PRO A 136 -18.74 -6.80 12.89
C PRO A 136 -18.97 -8.30 12.63
N TRP A 137 -20.15 -8.67 12.12
CA TRP A 137 -20.54 -10.05 11.79
C TRP A 137 -20.23 -10.44 10.33
N ILE A 138 -19.79 -9.49 9.49
CA ILE A 138 -19.38 -9.76 8.11
C ILE A 138 -17.89 -10.10 8.11
N PRO A 139 -17.48 -11.32 7.70
CA PRO A 139 -16.09 -11.72 7.72
C PRO A 139 -15.26 -10.96 6.69
N SER A 140 -13.96 -10.80 6.97
CA SER A 140 -13.01 -10.45 5.90
C SER A 140 -12.84 -11.62 4.95
N VAL A 141 -12.30 -11.33 3.77
CA VAL A 141 -11.97 -12.35 2.77
C VAL A 141 -10.46 -12.62 2.80
N ALA A 142 -10.06 -13.89 2.82
CA ALA A 142 -8.66 -14.30 2.89
C ALA A 142 -8.46 -15.70 2.27
N PRO A 143 -7.22 -16.18 2.07
CA PRO A 143 -6.98 -17.56 1.65
C PRO A 143 -7.46 -18.62 2.65
N VAL A 144 -7.61 -18.24 3.93
CA VAL A 144 -8.00 -19.15 5.00
C VAL A 144 -9.06 -18.58 5.93
N SER A 145 -9.69 -19.48 6.68
CA SER A 145 -10.61 -19.12 7.75
C SER A 145 -9.90 -19.05 9.10
N ALA A 146 -9.39 -17.87 9.46
CA ALA A 146 -8.57 -17.68 10.65
C ALA A 146 -8.67 -16.25 11.20
N ARG A 147 -7.93 -15.96 12.28
CA ARG A 147 -7.72 -14.62 12.81
C ARG A 147 -6.22 -14.33 12.79
N PRO A 148 -5.80 -13.05 12.75
CA PRO A 148 -4.41 -12.70 12.99
C PRO A 148 -3.92 -13.25 14.33
N ASP A 149 -2.71 -13.80 14.32
CA ASP A 149 -2.05 -14.28 15.54
C ASP A 149 -1.51 -13.08 16.33
N LEU A 150 -2.05 -12.87 17.52
CA LEU A 150 -1.61 -11.83 18.46
C LEU A 150 -0.71 -12.41 19.58
N GLY A 151 -0.29 -13.66 19.44
CA GLY A 151 0.42 -14.42 20.46
C GLY A 151 -0.53 -15.23 21.38
N SER A 152 0.07 -15.80 22.42
CA SER A 152 -0.63 -16.70 23.35
C SER A 152 -1.14 -15.99 24.60
N GLY A 153 -2.17 -16.57 25.23
CA GLY A 153 -2.70 -16.12 26.52
C GLY A 153 -4.09 -15.46 26.45
N PRO A 154 -4.72 -15.22 27.62
CA PRO A 154 -6.11 -14.77 27.69
C PRO A 154 -6.32 -13.35 27.15
N VAL A 155 -5.34 -12.46 27.29
CA VAL A 155 -5.41 -11.08 26.78
C VAL A 155 -5.37 -11.07 25.25
N ALA A 156 -4.39 -11.76 24.65
CA ALA A 156 -4.30 -11.89 23.19
C ALA A 156 -5.56 -12.54 22.59
N TRP A 157 -6.05 -13.60 23.23
CA TRP A 157 -7.30 -14.27 22.85
C TRP A 157 -8.51 -13.32 22.88
N ALA A 158 -8.64 -12.51 23.92
CA ALA A 158 -9.73 -11.55 24.07
C ALA A 158 -9.62 -10.44 23.01
N MET A 159 -8.43 -9.84 22.85
CA MET A 159 -8.16 -8.82 21.83
C MET A 159 -8.46 -9.31 20.42
N ALA A 160 -8.03 -10.53 20.07
CA ALA A 160 -8.30 -11.11 18.76
C ALA A 160 -9.80 -11.24 18.49
N ARG A 161 -10.60 -11.60 19.49
CA ARG A 161 -12.07 -11.72 19.38
C ARG A 161 -12.80 -10.38 19.46
N THR A 162 -12.20 -9.36 20.05
CA THR A 162 -12.76 -8.00 20.04
C THR A 162 -12.52 -7.32 18.70
N LEU A 163 -11.28 -7.40 18.18
CA LEU A 163 -10.88 -6.77 16.93
C LEU A 163 -11.34 -7.57 15.70
N TRP A 164 -11.35 -8.90 15.77
CA TRP A 164 -11.88 -9.80 14.74
C TRP A 164 -12.97 -10.71 15.34
N PRO A 165 -14.21 -10.20 15.50
CA PRO A 165 -15.30 -10.96 16.14
C PRO A 165 -15.58 -12.28 15.44
N VAL A 166 -15.58 -12.27 14.12
CA VAL A 166 -15.66 -13.46 13.25
C VAL A 166 -14.29 -13.71 12.59
N PRO A 167 -13.89 -14.98 12.35
CA PRO A 167 -12.71 -15.26 11.54
C PRO A 167 -12.92 -14.79 10.10
N SER A 168 -11.84 -14.65 9.34
CA SER A 168 -11.95 -14.47 7.89
C SER A 168 -12.71 -15.65 7.25
N ARG A 169 -13.27 -15.40 6.07
CA ARG A 169 -13.81 -16.40 5.17
C ARG A 169 -12.73 -16.79 4.18
N ALA A 170 -12.48 -18.09 4.06
CA ALA A 170 -11.61 -18.63 3.03
C ALA A 170 -12.24 -18.42 1.64
N VAL A 171 -11.47 -17.90 0.69
CA VAL A 171 -11.81 -17.91 -0.73
C VAL A 171 -11.46 -19.28 -1.29
N THR A 172 -12.48 -19.99 -1.77
CA THR A 172 -12.31 -21.34 -2.36
C THR A 172 -12.66 -21.38 -3.84
N ASP A 173 -13.34 -20.36 -4.36
CA ASP A 173 -13.76 -20.27 -5.75
C ASP A 173 -12.77 -19.42 -6.54
N LEU A 174 -12.31 -19.94 -7.68
CA LEU A 174 -11.46 -19.22 -8.63
C LEU A 174 -12.16 -17.95 -9.14
N ALA A 175 -13.48 -17.97 -9.33
CA ALA A 175 -14.21 -16.80 -9.79
C ALA A 175 -14.10 -15.62 -8.81
N GLU A 176 -14.10 -15.90 -7.51
CA GLU A 176 -13.92 -14.88 -6.47
C GLU A 176 -12.47 -14.37 -6.43
N TRP A 177 -11.47 -15.24 -6.61
CA TRP A 177 -10.08 -14.79 -6.76
C TRP A 177 -9.88 -13.88 -7.97
N LEU A 178 -10.56 -14.18 -9.08
CA LEU A 178 -10.55 -13.35 -10.28
C LEU A 178 -11.28 -12.01 -10.05
N ASP A 179 -12.34 -11.96 -9.25
CA ASP A 179 -12.98 -10.69 -8.82
C ASP A 179 -12.01 -9.83 -8.03
N ILE A 180 -11.30 -10.43 -7.06
CA ILE A 180 -10.29 -9.73 -6.27
C ILE A 180 -9.17 -9.19 -7.17
N ALA A 181 -8.68 -10.01 -8.11
CA ALA A 181 -7.69 -9.58 -9.08
C ALA A 181 -8.21 -8.44 -9.97
N GLY A 182 -9.48 -8.50 -10.39
CA GLY A 182 -10.17 -7.44 -11.11
C GLY A 182 -10.12 -6.11 -10.37
N ARG A 183 -10.34 -6.10 -9.05
CA ARG A 183 -10.25 -4.88 -8.24
C ARG A 183 -8.85 -4.25 -8.22
N PHE A 184 -7.79 -5.07 -8.28
CA PHE A 184 -6.43 -4.53 -8.44
C PHE A 184 -6.25 -3.89 -9.82
N VAL A 185 -6.82 -4.49 -10.87
CA VAL A 185 -6.79 -3.95 -12.23
C VAL A 185 -7.57 -2.63 -12.30
N ASP A 186 -8.78 -2.57 -11.76
CA ASP A 186 -9.62 -1.37 -11.75
C ASP A 186 -8.93 -0.23 -11.00
N ALA A 187 -8.38 -0.53 -9.81
CA ALA A 187 -7.63 0.46 -9.04
C ALA A 187 -6.39 0.95 -9.82
N ALA A 188 -5.65 0.06 -10.48
CA ALA A 188 -4.48 0.44 -11.28
C ALA A 188 -4.86 1.33 -12.48
N ALA A 189 -5.93 1.00 -13.19
CA ALA A 189 -6.45 1.80 -14.30
C ALA A 189 -6.86 3.21 -13.83
N CYS A 190 -7.52 3.33 -12.68
CA CYS A 190 -7.84 4.64 -12.11
C CYS A 190 -6.60 5.42 -11.66
N MET A 191 -5.54 4.76 -11.19
CA MET A 191 -4.27 5.46 -10.86
C MET A 191 -3.58 5.97 -12.12
N GLU A 192 -3.60 5.19 -13.21
CA GLU A 192 -3.11 5.64 -14.52
C GLU A 192 -3.90 6.86 -15.02
N GLU A 193 -5.24 6.81 -14.97
CA GLU A 193 -6.11 7.93 -15.36
C GLU A 193 -5.86 9.19 -14.51
N ALA A 194 -5.57 9.01 -13.21
CA ALA A 194 -5.19 10.08 -12.31
C ALA A 194 -3.78 10.66 -12.57
N GLY A 195 -3.00 10.05 -13.46
CA GLY A 195 -1.68 10.52 -13.90
C GLY A 195 -0.50 9.98 -13.10
N TRP A 196 -0.69 8.93 -12.31
CA TRP A 196 0.41 8.29 -11.58
C TRP A 196 1.33 7.49 -12.53
N GLY A 197 2.63 7.46 -12.22
CA GLY A 197 3.63 6.76 -13.05
C GLY A 197 3.59 5.24 -12.95
N GLY A 198 2.78 4.68 -12.03
CA GLY A 198 2.56 3.24 -11.91
C GLY A 198 2.00 2.84 -10.54
N VAL A 199 1.90 1.53 -10.34
CA VAL A 199 1.45 0.93 -9.09
C VAL A 199 2.43 -0.10 -8.55
N GLN A 200 2.47 -0.26 -7.24
CA GLN A 200 3.17 -1.32 -6.55
C GLN A 200 2.15 -2.24 -5.88
N LEU A 201 2.23 -3.54 -6.15
CA LEU A 201 1.39 -4.54 -5.47
C LEU A 201 1.98 -4.87 -4.10
N HIS A 202 1.20 -4.69 -3.03
CA HIS A 202 1.67 -5.02 -1.69
C HIS A 202 1.52 -6.52 -1.39
N SER A 203 2.63 -7.24 -1.50
CA SER A 203 2.74 -8.69 -1.22
C SER A 203 3.62 -9.03 0.00
N ALA A 204 3.62 -8.14 1.00
CA ALA A 204 4.43 -8.28 2.22
C ALA A 204 3.58 -8.01 3.47
N HIS A 205 4.20 -8.07 4.65
CA HIS A 205 3.60 -7.74 5.95
C HIS A 205 2.31 -8.49 6.28
N GLY A 206 2.09 -9.67 5.67
CA GLY A 206 0.96 -10.54 5.95
C GLY A 206 -0.39 -10.04 5.41
N TYR A 207 -0.43 -9.15 4.42
CA TYR A 207 -1.67 -8.78 3.71
C TYR A 207 -2.10 -9.87 2.71
N LEU A 208 -3.21 -9.70 1.98
CA LEU A 208 -3.85 -10.77 1.21
C LEU A 208 -2.89 -11.52 0.27
N LEU A 209 -2.12 -10.80 -0.54
CA LEU A 209 -1.18 -11.45 -1.48
C LEU A 209 -0.07 -12.19 -0.72
N ALA A 210 0.43 -11.64 0.39
CA ALA A 210 1.40 -12.32 1.25
C ALA A 210 0.80 -13.55 1.94
N GLN A 211 -0.46 -13.48 2.38
CA GLN A 211 -1.20 -14.60 2.97
C GLN A 211 -1.35 -15.73 1.94
N TYR A 212 -1.63 -15.37 0.68
CA TYR A 212 -1.81 -16.34 -0.39
C TYR A 212 -0.50 -17.05 -0.74
N LEU A 213 0.61 -16.31 -0.82
CA LEU A 213 1.94 -16.85 -1.16
C LEU A 213 2.64 -17.57 0.01
N SER A 214 2.18 -17.38 1.24
CA SER A 214 2.86 -17.92 2.42
C SER A 214 2.41 -19.36 2.72
N PRO A 215 3.33 -20.34 2.83
CA PRO A 215 2.98 -21.71 3.22
C PRO A 215 2.47 -21.82 4.66
N LEU A 216 2.74 -20.81 5.50
CA LEU A 216 2.24 -20.75 6.87
C LEU A 216 0.74 -20.41 6.93
N VAL A 217 0.19 -19.86 5.84
CA VAL A 217 -1.17 -19.36 5.79
C VAL A 217 -1.99 -20.07 4.72
N SER A 218 -1.47 -20.26 3.51
CA SER A 218 -2.17 -20.93 2.41
C SER A 218 -1.66 -22.35 2.21
N SER A 219 -2.57 -23.30 2.01
CA SER A 219 -2.24 -24.68 1.65
C SER A 219 -1.88 -24.86 0.17
N GLU A 220 -2.06 -23.84 -0.67
CA GLU A 220 -1.76 -23.95 -2.12
C GLU A 220 -0.26 -23.93 -2.43
N PHE A 221 0.57 -23.43 -1.51
CA PHE A 221 2.03 -23.40 -1.65
C PHE A 221 2.76 -24.26 -0.62
N ASP A 222 2.11 -25.33 -0.15
CA ASP A 222 2.78 -26.30 0.72
C ASP A 222 3.98 -26.88 -0.02
N LEU A 223 5.20 -26.44 0.33
CA LEU A 223 6.47 -26.85 -0.27
C LEU A 223 6.83 -28.33 0.03
N ALA A 224 5.88 -29.08 0.59
CA ALA A 224 6.01 -30.48 0.98
C ALA A 224 5.49 -31.48 -0.08
N ASN A 225 5.09 -31.05 -1.28
CA ASN A 225 4.74 -31.92 -2.40
C ASN A 225 5.57 -31.64 -3.65
#